data_AF-W2XNX1-F1
#
_entry.id   AF-W2XNX1-F1
#
_cell.length_a   1.000
_cell.length_b   1.000
_cell.length_c   1.000
_cell.angle_alpha   90.00
_cell.angle_beta   90.00
_cell.angle_gamma   90.00
#
_symmetry.space_group_name_H-M   'P 1'
#
loop_
_entity.id
_entity.type
_entity.pdbx_description
1 polymer ?
#
loop_
_entity_poly.entity_id
_entity_poly.type
_entity_poly.pdbx_seq_one_letter_code
_entity_poly.pdbx_strand_id
1 'polypeptide(L)'
;MSDAVKPLQSLLDAFSERLARVEAQLGVSGAPVPAPAAAAPSAAPVELSPQLEAYDEYVAQYLPPFVEVAAKLGEDTKKLGEVTEKAFAAQRAYLLMASQCKKPATLNPEHLKDLQACIKEINTLRDNRSEFANHQNMVNEGIQALGWLCVEPAPKPFIESYVGGSDFWGNKIRVQYKTSNPDQIAFVTAFKSLLTELMAYVKAHHTTGVTWNPKGGD
;
A
#
# COMPACT_ATOMS: atom_id res chain seq x y z
N MET A 1 14.96 -33.13 -25.48
CA MET A 1 14.46 -31.73 -25.48
C MET A 1 15.65 -30.74 -25.45
N SER A 2 16.53 -30.73 -26.46
CA SER A 2 17.72 -29.83 -26.47
C SER A 2 17.95 -29.10 -27.80
N ASP A 3 17.12 -29.35 -28.83
CA ASP A 3 17.28 -28.69 -30.14
C ASP A 3 16.52 -27.37 -30.29
N ALA A 4 15.60 -27.02 -29.39
CA ALA A 4 14.81 -25.79 -29.50
C ALA A 4 15.55 -24.50 -29.06
N VAL A 5 16.68 -24.62 -28.36
CA VAL A 5 17.41 -23.46 -27.79
C VAL A 5 18.57 -23.00 -28.69
N LYS A 6 19.08 -23.89 -29.55
CA LYS A 6 20.16 -23.57 -30.51
C LYS A 6 19.84 -22.42 -31.47
N PRO A 7 18.59 -22.28 -31.98
CA PRO A 7 18.24 -21.13 -32.83
C PRO A 7 18.31 -19.80 -32.08
N LEU A 8 17.97 -19.80 -30.78
CA LEU A 8 18.00 -18.59 -29.95
C LEU A 8 19.43 -18.16 -29.61
N GLN A 9 20.32 -19.13 -29.33
CA GLN A 9 21.73 -18.87 -29.11
C GLN A 9 22.39 -18.25 -30.36
N SER A 10 22.09 -18.82 -31.54
CA SER A 10 22.61 -18.33 -32.82
C SER A 10 22.12 -16.91 -33.15
N LEU A 11 20.89 -16.57 -32.74
CA LEU A 11 20.36 -15.22 -32.88
C LEU A 11 21.06 -14.22 -31.95
N LEU A 12 21.34 -14.60 -30.71
CA LEU A 12 22.07 -13.75 -29.75
C LEU A 12 23.50 -13.47 -30.24
N ASP A 13 24.19 -14.50 -30.72
CA ASP A 13 25.55 -14.35 -31.25
C ASP A 13 25.56 -13.41 -32.48
N ALA A 14 24.57 -13.56 -33.37
CA ALA A 14 24.40 -12.68 -34.53
C ALA A 14 24.04 -11.23 -34.13
N PHE A 15 23.30 -11.02 -33.04
CA PHE A 15 23.03 -9.68 -32.51
C PHE A 15 24.30 -9.03 -31.94
N SER A 16 25.10 -9.78 -31.20
CA SER A 16 26.37 -9.30 -30.63
C SER A 16 27.37 -8.91 -31.72
N GLU A 17 27.51 -9.70 -32.79
CA GLU A 17 28.37 -9.34 -33.93
C GLU A 17 27.89 -8.09 -34.67
N ARG A 18 26.58 -7.91 -34.81
CA ARG A 18 26.01 -6.72 -35.45
C ARG A 18 26.22 -5.47 -34.60
N LEU A 19 26.07 -5.58 -33.27
CA LEU A 19 26.37 -4.50 -32.34
C LEU A 19 27.85 -4.09 -32.41
N ALA A 20 28.77 -5.05 -32.40
CA ALA A 20 30.20 -4.78 -32.51
C ALA A 20 30.56 -4.06 -33.82
N ARG A 21 29.89 -4.38 -34.94
CA ARG A 21 30.07 -3.67 -36.23
C ARG A 21 29.51 -2.26 -36.20
N VAL A 22 28.36 -2.05 -35.56
CA VAL A 22 27.75 -0.71 -35.40
C VAL A 22 28.64 0.18 -34.53
N GLU A 23 29.19 -0.36 -33.44
CA GLU A 23 30.12 0.35 -32.56
C GLU A 23 31.42 0.74 -33.29
N ALA A 24 31.94 -0.14 -34.16
CA ALA A 24 33.10 0.15 -35.01
C ALA A 24 32.82 1.24 -36.06
N GLN A 25 31.58 1.32 -36.58
CA GLN A 25 31.16 2.37 -37.53
C GLN A 25 30.92 3.73 -36.85
N LEU A 26 30.60 3.74 -35.55
CA LEU A 26 30.35 4.95 -34.77
C LEU A 26 31.62 5.56 -34.13
N GLY A 27 32.79 4.94 -34.33
CA GLY A 27 34.08 5.54 -33.95
C GLY A 27 34.30 5.72 -32.45
N VAL A 28 33.61 4.96 -31.59
CA VAL A 28 33.82 5.00 -30.14
C VAL A 28 35.00 4.07 -29.78
N SER A 29 36.23 4.56 -30.00
CA SER A 29 37.45 3.85 -29.58
C SER A 29 37.81 4.22 -28.14
N GLY A 30 38.00 3.20 -27.31
CA GLY A 30 38.06 3.27 -25.85
C GLY A 30 39.30 3.92 -25.22
N ALA A 31 39.10 4.39 -23.99
CA ALA A 31 40.12 4.57 -22.96
C ALA A 31 40.18 3.29 -22.07
N PRO A 32 41.34 2.94 -21.46
CA PRO A 32 41.48 1.72 -20.70
C PRO A 32 40.70 1.82 -19.37
N VAL A 33 39.71 0.94 -19.19
CA VAL A 33 38.96 0.81 -17.93
C VAL A 33 39.81 -0.04 -16.96
N PRO A 34 39.96 0.37 -15.69
CA PRO A 34 40.64 -0.46 -14.69
C PRO A 34 39.87 -1.75 -14.40
N ALA A 35 40.57 -2.75 -13.89
CA ALA A 35 40.08 -4.10 -13.57
C ALA A 35 38.67 -4.13 -12.92
N PRO A 36 37.84 -5.14 -13.19
CA PRO A 36 36.47 -5.18 -12.69
C PRO A 36 36.49 -5.34 -11.17
N ALA A 37 36.25 -4.25 -10.46
CA ALA A 37 35.73 -4.30 -9.11
C ALA A 37 34.39 -5.04 -9.16
N ALA A 38 34.20 -5.98 -8.24
CA ALA A 38 33.04 -6.85 -8.12
C ALA A 38 31.75 -6.12 -8.49
N ALA A 39 31.09 -6.58 -9.56
CA ALA A 39 29.78 -6.11 -9.94
C ALA A 39 28.85 -6.28 -8.72
N ALA A 40 28.33 -5.17 -8.23
CA ALA A 40 27.17 -5.18 -7.34
C ALA A 40 26.07 -6.02 -8.02
N PRO A 41 25.37 -6.88 -7.28
CA PRO A 41 24.35 -7.74 -7.89
C PRO A 41 23.32 -6.84 -8.58
N SER A 42 23.20 -7.02 -9.89
CA SER A 42 22.11 -6.49 -10.70
C SER A 42 20.81 -6.81 -9.96
N ALA A 43 20.06 -5.78 -9.58
CA ALA A 43 18.76 -5.94 -8.96
C ALA A 43 17.89 -6.81 -9.88
N ALA A 44 17.65 -8.04 -9.44
CA ALA A 44 16.68 -8.91 -10.08
C ALA A 44 15.31 -8.18 -10.09
N PRO A 45 14.44 -8.44 -11.08
CA PRO A 45 13.06 -7.97 -11.02
C PRO A 45 12.49 -8.35 -9.65
N VAL A 46 12.04 -7.35 -8.89
CA VAL A 46 11.43 -7.57 -7.59
C VAL A 46 10.09 -8.26 -7.85
N GLU A 47 10.10 -9.59 -7.85
CA GLU A 47 8.88 -10.39 -7.83
C GLU A 47 8.12 -10.01 -6.56
N LEU A 48 6.91 -9.46 -6.72
CA LEU A 48 6.11 -8.99 -5.59
C LEU A 48 5.74 -10.20 -4.73
N SER A 49 5.80 -10.04 -3.39
CA SER A 49 5.40 -11.14 -2.52
C SER A 49 3.89 -11.38 -2.62
N PRO A 50 3.40 -12.63 -2.46
CA PRO A 50 1.96 -12.92 -2.55
C PRO A 50 1.09 -12.09 -1.59
N GLN A 51 1.65 -11.70 -0.44
CA GLN A 51 0.98 -10.80 0.51
C GLN A 51 0.83 -9.39 -0.07
N LEU A 52 1.83 -8.88 -0.78
CA LEU A 52 1.78 -7.54 -1.36
C LEU A 52 0.85 -7.49 -2.58
N GLU A 53 0.83 -8.56 -3.40
CA GLU A 53 -0.15 -8.69 -4.47
C GLU A 53 -1.59 -8.72 -3.92
N ALA A 54 -1.84 -9.52 -2.88
CA ALA A 54 -3.14 -9.56 -2.22
C ALA A 54 -3.54 -8.21 -1.60
N TYR A 55 -2.56 -7.45 -1.10
CA TYR A 55 -2.80 -6.08 -0.62
C TYR A 55 -3.20 -5.14 -1.77
N ASP A 56 -2.51 -5.22 -2.91
CA ASP A 56 -2.79 -4.39 -4.08
C ASP A 56 -4.16 -4.69 -4.67
N GLU A 57 -4.55 -5.97 -4.77
CA GLU A 57 -5.90 -6.40 -5.18
C GLU A 57 -6.97 -5.86 -4.22
N TYR A 58 -6.75 -6.02 -2.91
CA TYR A 58 -7.63 -5.48 -1.87
C TYR A 58 -7.81 -3.96 -2.00
N VAL A 59 -6.71 -3.22 -2.10
CA VAL A 59 -6.76 -1.75 -2.20
C VAL A 59 -7.47 -1.34 -3.49
N ALA A 60 -7.14 -1.96 -4.63
CA ALA A 60 -7.77 -1.66 -5.91
C ALA A 60 -9.29 -1.92 -5.90
N GLN A 61 -9.75 -2.91 -5.12
CA GLN A 61 -11.17 -3.25 -5.03
C GLN A 61 -11.95 -2.33 -4.08
N TYR A 62 -11.39 -1.96 -2.92
CA TYR A 62 -12.18 -1.34 -1.84
C TYR A 62 -11.86 0.13 -1.57
N LEU A 63 -10.69 0.63 -1.96
CA LEU A 63 -10.33 2.03 -1.74
C LEU A 63 -11.01 2.98 -2.76
N PRO A 64 -11.02 2.72 -4.08
CA PRO A 64 -11.65 3.63 -5.04
C PRO A 64 -13.13 3.92 -4.76
N PRO A 65 -13.99 2.93 -4.43
CA PRO A 65 -15.39 3.21 -4.10
C PRO A 65 -15.56 4.20 -2.93
N PHE A 66 -14.67 4.15 -1.94
CA PHE A 66 -14.67 5.09 -0.82
C PHE A 66 -14.25 6.50 -1.25
N VAL A 67 -13.15 6.62 -2.02
CA VAL A 67 -12.66 7.91 -2.51
C VAL A 67 -13.69 8.58 -3.42
N GLU A 68 -14.33 7.81 -4.31
CA GLU A 68 -15.35 8.32 -5.22
C GLU A 68 -16.59 8.85 -4.50
N VAL A 69 -17.12 8.11 -3.52
CA VAL A 69 -18.30 8.58 -2.77
C VAL A 69 -17.96 9.74 -1.85
N ALA A 70 -16.75 9.76 -1.27
CA ALA A 70 -16.25 10.90 -0.50
C ALA A 70 -16.19 12.17 -1.36
N ALA A 71 -15.69 12.07 -2.60
CA ALA A 71 -15.65 13.20 -3.52
C ALA A 71 -17.03 13.73 -3.92
N LYS A 72 -18.05 12.86 -4.00
CA LYS A 72 -19.43 13.24 -4.35
C LYS A 72 -20.14 14.05 -3.25
N LEU A 73 -19.76 13.86 -1.99
CA LEU A 73 -20.45 14.44 -0.84
C LEU A 73 -20.00 15.88 -0.52
N GLY A 74 -18.85 16.33 -1.02
CA GLY A 74 -18.35 17.69 -0.88
C GLY A 74 -16.86 17.76 -0.54
N GLU A 75 -16.32 18.97 -0.44
CA GLU A 75 -14.87 19.18 -0.27
C GLU A 75 -14.36 18.63 1.09
N ASP A 76 -15.12 18.79 2.17
CA ASP A 76 -14.77 18.27 3.50
C ASP A 76 -14.56 16.75 3.49
N THR A 77 -15.44 16.02 2.81
CA THR A 77 -15.40 14.56 2.73
C THR A 77 -14.40 14.08 1.68
N LYS A 78 -14.31 14.78 0.54
CA LYS A 78 -13.26 14.54 -0.47
C LYS A 78 -11.87 14.56 0.14
N LYS A 79 -11.57 15.55 0.98
CA LYS A 79 -10.28 15.67 1.66
C LYS A 79 -10.00 14.47 2.57
N LEU A 80 -11.01 13.92 3.26
CA LEU A 80 -10.87 12.66 4.02
C LEU A 80 -10.51 11.50 3.10
N GLY A 81 -11.14 11.40 1.93
CA GLY A 81 -10.83 10.40 0.91
C GLY A 81 -9.38 10.46 0.43
N GLU A 82 -8.90 11.65 0.05
CA GLU A 82 -7.53 11.88 -0.43
C GLU A 82 -6.46 11.50 0.62
N VAL A 83 -6.67 11.89 1.88
CA VAL A 83 -5.71 11.56 2.95
C VAL A 83 -5.76 10.07 3.30
N THR A 84 -6.94 9.44 3.19
CA THR A 84 -7.08 7.99 3.35
C THR A 84 -6.30 7.26 2.25
N GLU A 85 -6.42 7.69 0.99
CA GLU A 85 -5.65 7.11 -0.11
C GLU A 85 -4.13 7.18 0.12
N LYS A 86 -3.62 8.33 0.58
CA LYS A 86 -2.22 8.48 0.98
C LYS A 86 -1.83 7.55 2.12
N ALA A 87 -2.70 7.36 3.12
CA ALA A 87 -2.44 6.48 4.25
C ALA A 87 -2.30 5.01 3.81
N PHE A 88 -3.14 4.56 2.87
CA PHE A 88 -3.05 3.22 2.29
C PHE A 88 -1.80 3.07 1.41
N ALA A 89 -1.41 4.09 0.66
CA ALA A 89 -0.14 4.08 -0.07
C ALA A 89 1.08 3.99 0.89
N ALA A 90 1.05 4.70 2.03
CA ALA A 90 2.09 4.62 3.05
C ALA A 90 2.14 3.23 3.71
N GLN A 91 0.98 2.63 3.98
CA GLN A 91 0.92 1.24 4.47
C GLN A 91 1.52 0.27 3.44
N ARG A 92 1.21 0.43 2.14
CA ARG A 92 1.82 -0.37 1.07
C ARG A 92 3.35 -0.29 1.08
N ALA A 93 3.88 0.93 1.18
CA ALA A 93 5.33 1.16 1.21
C ALA A 93 6.00 0.46 2.40
N TYR A 94 5.36 0.48 3.57
CA TYR A 94 5.83 -0.25 4.74
C TYR A 94 5.80 -1.78 4.53
N LEU A 95 4.72 -2.32 3.94
CA LEU A 95 4.60 -3.76 3.67
C LEU A 95 5.62 -4.24 2.62
N LEU A 96 5.91 -3.42 1.60
CA LEU A 96 6.97 -3.68 0.63
C LEU A 96 8.35 -3.72 1.28
N MET A 97 8.64 -2.78 2.18
CA MET A 97 9.89 -2.82 2.95
C MET A 97 9.97 -4.09 3.80
N ALA A 98 8.89 -4.43 4.51
CA ALA A 98 8.86 -5.64 5.34
C ALA A 98 9.04 -6.94 4.53
N SER A 99 8.56 -7.00 3.28
CA SER A 99 8.76 -8.17 2.40
C SER A 99 10.19 -8.29 1.84
N GLN A 100 11.00 -7.24 1.98
CA GLN A 100 12.40 -7.21 1.54
C GLN A 100 13.40 -7.27 2.69
N CYS A 101 12.98 -6.94 3.90
CA CYS A 101 13.83 -6.88 5.08
C CYS A 101 13.52 -8.01 6.07
N LYS A 102 14.53 -8.38 6.88
CA LYS A 102 14.33 -9.13 8.11
C LYS A 102 13.61 -8.24 9.12
N LYS A 103 12.91 -8.89 10.05
CA LYS A 103 12.33 -8.17 11.18
C LYS A 103 13.43 -7.53 12.02
N PRO A 104 13.46 -6.20 12.19
CA PRO A 104 14.44 -5.56 13.04
C PRO A 104 14.14 -5.86 14.51
N ALA A 105 15.18 -5.82 15.36
CA ALA A 105 15.02 -6.01 16.80
C ALA A 105 14.11 -4.94 17.43
N THR A 106 14.16 -3.72 16.88
CA THR A 106 13.30 -2.59 17.25
C THR A 106 12.78 -1.94 15.98
N LEU A 107 11.46 -1.77 15.88
CA LEU A 107 10.85 -1.02 14.78
C LEU A 107 11.26 0.45 14.86
N ASN A 108 11.88 0.98 13.81
CA ASN A 108 12.20 2.40 13.72
C ASN A 108 10.93 3.21 13.38
N PRO A 109 10.50 4.15 14.23
CA PRO A 109 9.32 4.97 13.98
C PRO A 109 9.36 5.75 12.66
N GLU A 110 10.55 6.05 12.15
CA GLU A 110 10.75 6.75 10.88
C GLU A 110 10.14 6.00 9.69
N HIS A 111 10.03 4.67 9.74
CA HIS A 111 9.39 3.89 8.67
C HIS A 111 7.87 4.09 8.61
N LEU A 112 7.27 4.67 9.65
CA LEU A 112 5.83 4.93 9.74
C LEU A 112 5.50 6.41 9.67
N LYS A 113 6.48 7.28 9.46
CA LYS A 113 6.30 8.74 9.51
C LYS A 113 5.22 9.23 8.54
N ASP A 114 5.15 8.66 7.34
CA ASP A 114 4.20 9.07 6.30
C ASP A 114 2.77 8.66 6.68
N LEU A 115 2.62 7.46 7.25
CA LEU A 115 1.34 7.01 7.80
C LEU A 115 0.91 7.87 8.99
N GLN A 116 1.85 8.17 9.90
CA GLN A 116 1.60 9.05 11.05
C GLN A 116 1.22 10.47 10.62
N ALA A 117 1.82 10.99 9.55
CA ALA A 117 1.47 12.28 8.97
C ALA A 117 0.03 12.27 8.44
N CYS A 118 -0.39 11.21 7.73
CA CYS A 118 -1.77 11.07 7.26
C CYS A 118 -2.77 10.98 8.42
N ILE A 119 -2.46 10.21 9.45
CA ILE A 119 -3.31 10.10 10.66
C ILE A 119 -3.44 11.47 11.35
N LYS A 120 -2.34 12.21 11.48
CA LYS A 120 -2.35 13.57 12.02
C LYS A 120 -3.18 14.51 11.15
N GLU A 121 -3.01 14.46 9.83
CA GLU A 121 -3.79 15.29 8.89
C GLU A 121 -5.29 15.02 9.03
N ILE A 122 -5.73 13.75 9.04
CA ILE A 122 -7.15 13.41 9.32
C ILE A 122 -7.63 13.96 10.67
N ASN A 123 -6.80 13.89 11.71
CA ASN A 123 -7.16 14.44 13.01
C ASN A 123 -7.37 15.96 12.97
N THR A 124 -6.56 16.69 12.18
CA THR A 124 -6.72 18.14 12.00
C THR A 124 -7.95 18.54 11.17
N LEU A 125 -8.48 17.62 10.35
CA LEU A 125 -9.71 17.86 9.56
C LEU A 125 -10.99 17.81 10.40
N ARG A 126 -10.90 17.45 11.69
CA ARG A 126 -12.06 17.40 12.57
C ARG A 126 -12.52 18.80 12.94
N ASP A 127 -13.77 19.09 12.64
CA ASP A 127 -14.49 20.27 13.08
C ASP A 127 -15.88 19.86 13.63
N ASN A 128 -16.04 19.97 14.95
CA ASN A 128 -17.31 19.61 15.62
C ASN A 128 -18.47 20.55 15.24
N ARG A 129 -18.21 21.66 14.55
CA ARG A 129 -19.24 22.59 14.06
C ARG A 129 -19.65 22.29 12.61
N SER A 130 -18.90 21.46 11.89
CA SER A 130 -19.22 21.05 10.52
C SER A 130 -20.44 20.12 10.51
N GLU A 131 -21.24 20.22 9.45
CA GLU A 131 -22.32 19.26 9.19
C GLU A 131 -21.78 17.84 8.91
N PHE A 132 -20.50 17.73 8.54
CA PHE A 132 -19.78 16.49 8.33
C PHE A 132 -18.97 16.01 9.55
N ALA A 133 -19.20 16.57 10.74
CA ALA A 133 -18.48 16.18 11.96
C ALA A 133 -18.54 14.66 12.21
N ASN A 134 -19.69 14.02 11.95
CA ASN A 134 -19.82 12.57 12.10
C ASN A 134 -18.92 11.81 11.10
N HIS A 135 -18.76 12.29 9.87
CA HIS A 135 -17.90 11.68 8.85
C HIS A 135 -16.43 11.81 9.21
N GLN A 136 -16.02 13.01 9.63
CA GLN A 136 -14.66 13.29 10.07
C GLN A 136 -14.30 12.41 11.27
N ASN A 137 -15.21 12.29 12.25
CA ASN A 137 -15.01 11.41 13.40
C ASN A 137 -14.97 9.93 12.99
N MET A 138 -15.85 9.49 12.09
CA MET A 138 -15.84 8.12 11.58
C MET A 138 -14.50 7.76 10.94
N VAL A 139 -14.00 8.60 10.03
CA VAL A 139 -12.72 8.37 9.36
C VAL A 139 -11.55 8.48 10.34
N ASN A 140 -11.56 9.46 11.26
CA ASN A 140 -10.52 9.62 12.26
C ASN A 140 -10.39 8.43 13.22
N GLU A 141 -11.51 7.84 13.65
CA GLU A 141 -11.49 6.61 14.46
C GLU A 141 -11.04 5.41 13.63
N GLY A 142 -11.60 5.25 12.42
CA GLY A 142 -11.32 4.08 11.59
C GLY A 142 -9.90 4.03 11.06
N ILE A 143 -9.29 5.17 10.70
CA ILE A 143 -7.94 5.20 10.15
C ILE A 143 -6.87 4.72 11.14
N GLN A 144 -7.15 4.78 12.44
CA GLN A 144 -6.26 4.25 13.48
C GLN A 144 -6.05 2.73 13.34
N ALA A 145 -6.96 2.02 12.64
CA ALA A 145 -6.80 0.60 12.32
C ALA A 145 -5.48 0.31 11.60
N LEU A 146 -4.95 1.26 10.80
CA LEU A 146 -3.67 1.11 10.10
C LEU A 146 -2.47 1.00 11.06
N GLY A 147 -2.66 1.33 12.35
CA GLY A 147 -1.67 1.08 13.41
C GLY A 147 -1.37 -0.40 13.68
N TRP A 148 -2.13 -1.34 13.08
CA TRP A 148 -1.92 -2.79 13.21
C TRP A 148 -0.50 -3.22 12.81
N LEU A 149 0.19 -2.42 11.98
CA LEU A 149 1.58 -2.64 11.55
C LEU A 149 2.57 -2.81 12.71
N CYS A 150 2.23 -2.29 13.90
CA CYS A 150 3.02 -2.39 15.12
C CYS A 150 2.46 -3.36 16.15
N VAL A 151 1.43 -4.16 15.80
CA VAL A 151 0.67 -4.96 16.77
C VAL A 151 0.99 -6.43 16.63
N GLU A 152 1.44 -7.02 17.73
CA GLU A 152 1.69 -8.45 17.88
C GLU A 152 1.19 -8.92 19.25
N PRO A 153 0.71 -10.18 19.39
CA PRO A 153 0.47 -11.17 18.34
C PRO A 153 -0.94 -11.07 17.73
N ALA A 154 -1.71 -10.01 18.02
CA ALA A 154 -3.14 -9.96 17.72
C ALA A 154 -3.55 -8.72 16.90
N PRO A 155 -3.05 -8.53 15.67
CA PRO A 155 -3.41 -7.38 14.84
C PRO A 155 -4.88 -7.39 14.38
N LYS A 156 -5.48 -8.56 14.15
CA LYS A 156 -6.89 -8.66 13.74
C LYS A 156 -7.86 -8.09 14.80
N PRO A 157 -7.82 -8.52 16.09
CA PRO A 157 -8.64 -7.89 17.14
C PRO A 157 -8.41 -6.39 17.33
N PHE A 158 -7.19 -5.91 17.09
CA PHE A 158 -6.88 -4.48 17.11
C PHE A 158 -7.66 -3.73 16.02
N ILE A 159 -7.64 -4.20 14.78
CA ILE A 159 -8.41 -3.61 13.66
C ILE A 159 -9.91 -3.65 13.97
N GLU A 160 -10.42 -4.78 14.49
CA GLU A 160 -11.83 -4.96 14.84
C GLU A 160 -12.34 -3.91 15.83
N SER A 161 -11.51 -3.50 16.79
CA SER A 161 -11.84 -2.46 17.77
C SER A 161 -12.08 -1.10 17.10
N TYR A 162 -11.23 -0.73 16.14
CA TYR A 162 -11.36 0.52 15.39
C TYR A 162 -12.47 0.49 14.33
N VAL A 163 -12.75 -0.68 13.75
CA VAL A 163 -13.97 -0.86 12.94
C VAL A 163 -15.21 -0.56 13.78
N GLY A 164 -15.27 -1.09 15.01
CA GLY A 164 -16.37 -0.81 15.95
C GLY A 164 -16.48 0.67 16.32
N GLY A 165 -15.36 1.32 16.64
CA GLY A 165 -15.30 2.76 16.93
C GLY A 165 -15.75 3.64 15.76
N SER A 166 -15.33 3.30 14.54
CA SER A 166 -15.77 3.94 13.31
C SER A 166 -17.28 3.74 13.07
N ASP A 167 -17.80 2.53 13.29
CA ASP A 167 -19.20 2.18 13.06
C ASP A 167 -20.16 2.92 14.00
N PHE A 168 -19.71 3.29 15.20
CA PHE A 168 -20.49 4.17 16.11
C PHE A 168 -20.87 5.49 15.44
N TRP A 169 -19.91 6.15 14.78
CA TRP A 169 -20.14 7.39 14.03
C TRP A 169 -20.88 7.13 12.72
N GLY A 170 -20.55 6.03 12.04
CA GLY A 170 -21.27 5.58 10.83
C GLY A 170 -22.76 5.37 11.07
N ASN A 171 -23.15 4.83 12.23
CA ASN A 171 -24.54 4.64 12.61
C ASN A 171 -25.29 5.96 12.81
N LYS A 172 -24.62 7.01 13.33
CA LYS A 172 -25.21 8.36 13.43
C LYS A 172 -25.52 8.92 12.04
N ILE A 173 -24.59 8.78 11.09
CA ILE A 173 -24.79 9.19 9.69
C ILE A 173 -25.95 8.40 9.07
N ARG A 174 -25.98 7.08 9.24
CA ARG A 174 -27.07 6.24 8.72
C ARG A 174 -28.42 6.66 9.27
N VAL A 175 -28.54 6.90 10.57
CA VAL A 175 -29.78 7.37 11.19
C VAL A 175 -30.21 8.73 10.65
N GLN A 176 -29.27 9.65 10.47
CA GLN A 176 -29.52 11.02 9.99
C GLN A 176 -29.96 11.04 8.52
N TYR A 177 -29.40 10.19 7.66
CA TYR A 177 -29.57 10.29 6.20
C TYR A 177 -30.31 9.14 5.53
N LYS A 178 -30.78 8.13 6.28
CA LYS A 178 -31.43 6.90 5.76
C LYS A 178 -32.54 7.09 4.71
N THR A 179 -33.26 8.22 4.73
CA THR A 179 -34.36 8.51 3.79
C THR A 179 -34.11 9.74 2.93
N SER A 180 -33.00 10.45 3.12
CA SER A 180 -32.76 11.75 2.48
C SER A 180 -31.61 11.72 1.48
N ASN A 181 -30.53 10.99 1.77
CA ASN A 181 -29.36 10.97 0.90
C ASN A 181 -28.70 9.58 0.90
N PRO A 182 -28.85 8.79 -0.19
CA PRO A 182 -28.24 7.46 -0.28
C PRO A 182 -26.71 7.49 -0.38
N ASP A 183 -26.10 8.58 -0.88
CA ASP A 183 -24.63 8.69 -0.98
C ASP A 183 -23.99 8.73 0.41
N GLN A 184 -24.69 9.26 1.41
CA GLN A 184 -24.25 9.23 2.80
C GLN A 184 -24.17 7.81 3.35
N ILE A 185 -25.11 6.95 2.95
CA ILE A 185 -25.12 5.54 3.32
C ILE A 185 -24.02 4.79 2.58
N ALA A 186 -23.80 5.11 1.31
CA ALA A 186 -22.71 4.57 0.51
C ALA A 186 -21.33 4.93 1.09
N PHE A 187 -21.13 6.16 1.57
CA PHE A 187 -19.89 6.58 2.25
C PHE A 187 -19.59 5.70 3.47
N VAL A 188 -20.57 5.54 4.36
CA VAL A 188 -20.42 4.71 5.56
C VAL A 188 -20.14 3.25 5.18
N THR A 189 -20.82 2.75 4.16
CA THR A 189 -20.68 1.36 3.70
C THR A 189 -19.31 1.12 3.08
N ALA A 190 -18.85 1.98 2.18
CA ALA A 190 -17.57 1.85 1.50
C ALA A 190 -16.40 1.88 2.49
N PHE A 191 -16.39 2.83 3.44
CA PHE A 191 -15.32 2.90 4.44
C PHE A 191 -15.32 1.71 5.40
N LYS A 192 -16.52 1.26 5.82
CA LYS A 192 -16.63 0.05 6.65
C LYS A 192 -16.12 -1.18 5.92
N SER A 193 -16.46 -1.35 4.63
CA SER A 193 -15.97 -2.44 3.80
C SER A 193 -14.45 -2.38 3.68
N LEU A 194 -13.88 -1.21 3.41
CA LEU A 194 -12.43 -1.00 3.35
C LEU A 194 -11.72 -1.52 4.60
N LEU A 195 -12.21 -1.19 5.80
CA LEU A 195 -11.58 -1.64 7.06
C LEU A 195 -11.87 -3.11 7.41
N THR A 196 -13.06 -3.61 7.06
CA THR A 196 -13.42 -5.02 7.27
C THR A 196 -12.56 -5.94 6.40
N GLU A 197 -12.29 -5.52 5.18
CA GLU A 197 -11.47 -6.26 4.23
C GLU A 197 -9.97 -6.13 4.56
N LEU A 198 -9.54 -5.00 5.15
CA LEU A 198 -8.21 -4.92 5.78
C LEU A 198 -8.06 -6.00 6.86
N MET A 199 -9.07 -6.17 7.71
CA MET A 199 -9.05 -7.19 8.75
C MET A 199 -8.98 -8.61 8.16
N ALA A 200 -9.69 -8.87 7.06
CA ALA A 200 -9.62 -10.14 6.34
C ALA A 200 -8.24 -10.39 5.74
N TYR A 201 -7.67 -9.39 5.07
CA TYR A 201 -6.29 -9.40 4.55
C TYR A 201 -5.28 -9.72 5.65
N VAL A 202 -5.31 -8.98 6.76
CA VAL A 202 -4.39 -9.18 7.90
C VAL A 202 -4.55 -10.58 8.51
N LYS A 203 -5.77 -11.08 8.62
CA LYS A 203 -6.01 -12.45 9.11
C LYS A 203 -5.34 -13.50 8.21
N ALA A 204 -5.42 -13.32 6.89
CA ALA A 204 -4.89 -14.27 5.91
C ALA A 204 -3.37 -14.23 5.77
N HIS A 205 -2.77 -13.03 5.82
CA HIS A 205 -1.35 -12.83 5.46
C HIS A 205 -0.44 -12.43 6.62
N HIS A 206 -1.01 -11.94 7.72
CA HIS A 206 -0.31 -11.28 8.83
C HIS A 206 -0.89 -11.66 10.21
N THR A 207 -1.25 -12.95 10.38
CA THR A 207 -2.08 -13.42 11.50
C THR A 207 -1.55 -13.02 12.88
N THR A 208 -0.23 -13.03 13.06
CA THR A 208 0.43 -12.72 14.34
C THR A 208 1.23 -11.42 14.33
N GLY A 209 1.07 -10.60 13.29
CA GLY A 209 1.90 -9.42 13.04
C GLY A 209 2.31 -9.31 11.58
N VAL A 210 2.97 -8.21 11.25
CA VAL A 210 3.55 -8.01 9.90
C VAL A 210 4.51 -9.15 9.58
N THR A 211 4.39 -9.68 8.37
CA THR A 211 5.18 -10.82 7.89
C THR A 211 6.43 -10.26 7.24
N TRP A 212 7.58 -10.57 7.82
CA TRP A 212 8.89 -10.14 7.35
C TRP A 212 9.57 -11.22 6.53
N ASN A 213 10.53 -10.85 5.69
CA ASN A 213 11.32 -11.80 4.92
C ASN A 213 12.52 -12.31 5.75
N PRO A 214 12.54 -13.60 6.18
CA PRO A 214 13.65 -14.13 6.98
C PRO A 214 15.00 -14.14 6.25
N LYS A 215 14.96 -14.08 4.91
CA LYS A 215 16.13 -14.02 4.02
C LYS A 215 16.35 -12.62 3.44
N GLY A 216 15.60 -11.63 3.93
CA GLY A 216 15.68 -10.25 3.48
C GLY A 216 16.99 -9.57 3.86
N GLY A 217 17.15 -8.33 3.38
CA GLY A 217 18.17 -7.41 3.87
C GLY A 217 17.94 -7.03 5.33
N ASP A 218 18.88 -6.28 5.91
CA ASP A 218 18.71 -5.70 7.24
C ASP A 218 17.94 -4.37 7.19
#